data_AF-A0A6L8LVV5-F1
#
_entry.id   AF-A0A6L8LVV5-F1
#
_cell.length_a   1.000
_cell.length_b   1.000
_cell.length_c   1.000
_cell.angle_alpha   90.00
_cell.angle_beta   90.00
_cell.angle_gamma   90.00
#
_symmetry.space_group_name_H-M   'P 1'
#
loop_
_entity.id
_entity.type
_entity.pdbx_description
1 polymer ?
#
loop_
_entity_poly.entity_id
_entity_poly.type
_entity_poly.pdbx_seq_one_letter_code
_entity_poly.pdbx_strand_id
1 'polypeptide(L)'
;MITRIEEVIRCAKLLEFNVTDDNVIACMVAAVMCPGHKNNIGAILSAIYANQSWGLIQALKTTREYQVLHIKVSDALLEKLTQRSP
;
A
#
# COMPACT_ATOMS: atom_id res chain seq x y z
N MET A 1 8.94 -8.49 14.10
CA MET A 1 9.38 -8.55 12.69
C MET A 1 8.31 -7.85 11.88
N ILE A 2 8.60 -6.67 11.31
CA ILE A 2 7.62 -5.91 10.51
C ILE A 2 7.33 -6.73 9.24
N THR A 3 6.06 -6.98 8.94
CA THR A 3 5.69 -7.68 7.70
C THR A 3 5.92 -6.74 6.50
N ARG A 4 6.22 -7.28 5.32
CA ARG A 4 6.43 -6.47 4.10
C ARG A 4 5.24 -5.55 3.78
N ILE A 5 4.04 -5.96 4.20
CA ILE A 5 2.80 -5.17 4.13
C ILE A 5 2.82 -3.97 5.09
N GLU A 6 3.23 -4.16 6.34
CA GLU A 6 3.37 -3.05 7.29
C GLU A 6 4.45 -2.07 6.85
N GLU A 7 5.54 -2.58 6.28
CA GLU A 7 6.62 -1.76 5.76
C GLU A 7 6.18 -0.90 4.58
N VAL A 8 5.42 -1.46 3.62
CA VAL A 8 4.92 -0.68 2.48
C VAL A 8 3.94 0.41 2.92
N ILE A 9 3.06 0.13 3.89
CA ILE A 9 2.13 1.13 4.45
C ILE A 9 2.92 2.25 5.14
N ARG A 10 3.95 1.90 5.91
CA ARG A 10 4.83 2.89 6.56
C ARG A 10 5.53 3.76 5.52
N CYS A 11 6.08 3.17 4.46
CA CYS A 11 6.73 3.90 3.38
C CYS A 11 5.75 4.81 2.62
N ALA A 12 4.54 4.34 2.31
CA ALA A 12 3.53 5.16 1.64
C ALA A 12 3.17 6.41 2.46
N LYS A 13 3.05 6.28 3.79
CA LYS A 13 2.83 7.42 4.70
C LYS A 13 4.01 8.39 4.74
N LEU A 14 5.24 7.88 4.76
CA LEU A 14 6.46 8.71 4.73
C LEU A 14 6.63 9.46 3.40
N LEU A 15 6.14 8.88 2.30
CA LEU A 15 6.09 9.51 0.98
C LEU A 15 4.88 10.42 0.79
N GLU A 16 4.07 10.62 1.84
CA GLU A 16 2.86 11.45 1.83
C GLU A 16 1.81 11.02 0.80
N PHE A 17 1.80 9.73 0.43
CA PHE A 17 0.78 9.20 -0.46
C PHE A 17 -0.56 9.06 0.26
N ASN A 18 -1.64 9.31 -0.47
CA ASN A 18 -2.98 9.06 0.04
C ASN A 18 -3.23 7.55 0.16
N VAL A 19 -2.95 6.96 1.32
CA VAL A 19 -3.02 5.51 1.52
C VAL A 19 -4.44 4.93 1.41
N THR A 20 -5.48 5.76 1.41
CA THR A 20 -6.87 5.33 1.18
C THR A 20 -7.29 5.39 -0.29
N ASP A 21 -6.42 5.89 -1.18
CA ASP A 21 -6.65 5.84 -2.63
C ASP A 21 -6.39 4.41 -3.15
N ASP A 22 -7.38 3.83 -3.81
CA ASP A 22 -7.30 2.50 -4.41
C ASP A 22 -6.11 2.32 -5.36
N ASN A 23 -5.70 3.36 -6.08
CA ASN A 23 -4.56 3.30 -6.99
C ASN A 23 -3.24 3.30 -6.20
N VAL A 24 -3.17 4.03 -5.09
CA VAL A 24 -2.04 3.96 -4.15
C VAL A 24 -1.97 2.57 -3.51
N ILE A 25 -3.11 1.99 -3.12
CA ILE A 25 -3.17 0.61 -2.60
C ILE A 25 -2.68 -0.39 -3.64
N ALA A 26 -3.09 -0.26 -4.91
CA ALA A 26 -2.58 -1.08 -5.99
C ALA A 26 -1.05 -0.90 -6.19
N CYS A 27 -0.52 0.32 -6.10
CA CYS A 27 0.93 0.55 -6.11
C CYS A 27 1.66 -0.14 -4.95
N MET A 28 1.07 -0.12 -3.75
CA MET A 28 1.61 -0.83 -2.59
C MET A 28 1.66 -2.34 -2.81
N VAL A 29 0.63 -2.91 -3.44
CA VAL A 29 0.59 -4.34 -3.82
C VAL A 29 1.76 -4.67 -4.74
N ALA A 30 1.95 -3.90 -5.81
CA ALA A 30 3.06 -4.12 -6.74
C ALA A 30 4.43 -4.04 -6.05
N ALA A 31 4.62 -3.09 -5.13
CA ALA A 31 5.86 -2.96 -4.36
C ALA A 31 6.10 -4.17 -3.43
N VAL A 32 5.04 -4.72 -2.83
CA VAL A 32 5.12 -5.93 -1.98
C VAL A 32 5.45 -7.16 -2.81
N MET A 33 4.82 -7.33 -3.97
CA MET A 33 5.01 -8.48 -4.87
C MET A 33 6.34 -8.45 -5.62
N CYS A 34 6.97 -7.28 -5.76
CA CYS A 34 8.25 -7.17 -6.44
C CYS A 34 9.36 -7.85 -5.60
N PRO A 35 10.10 -8.84 -6.14
CA PRO A 35 11.14 -9.57 -5.39
C PRO A 35 12.43 -8.76 -5.17
N GLY A 36 12.45 -7.49 -5.58
CA GLY A 36 13.60 -6.58 -5.44
C GLY A 36 13.97 -6.31 -3.97
N HIS A 37 15.28 -6.25 -3.72
CA HIS A 37 16.00 -6.09 -2.45
C HIS A 37 15.12 -5.69 -1.25
N LYS A 38 15.14 -6.54 -0.21
CA LYS A 38 14.42 -6.40 1.07
C LYS A 38 14.54 -5.01 1.73
N ASN A 39 15.50 -4.18 1.35
CA ASN A 39 15.82 -2.92 2.01
C ASN A 39 15.36 -1.66 1.25
N ASN A 40 14.63 -1.75 0.14
CA ASN A 40 14.27 -0.55 -0.64
C ASN A 40 12.81 -0.48 -1.13
N ILE A 41 11.87 -0.98 -0.33
CA ILE A 41 10.45 -0.97 -0.69
C ILE A 41 9.92 0.46 -0.93
N GLY A 42 10.46 1.47 -0.25
CA GLY A 42 10.11 2.87 -0.44
C GLY A 42 10.47 3.40 -1.83
N ALA A 43 11.69 3.15 -2.33
CA ALA A 43 12.05 3.58 -3.68
C ALA A 43 11.27 2.80 -4.75
N ILE A 44 11.04 1.51 -4.53
CA ILE A 44 10.20 0.69 -5.42
C ILE A 44 8.78 1.29 -5.50
N LEU A 45 8.18 1.58 -4.35
CA LEU A 45 6.85 2.19 -4.28
C LEU A 45 6.80 3.55 -4.99
N SER A 46 7.78 4.41 -4.77
CA SER A 46 7.87 5.71 -5.43
C SER A 46 8.00 5.57 -6.96
N ALA A 47 8.86 4.65 -7.43
CA ALA A 47 9.03 4.38 -8.85
C ALA A 47 7.75 3.83 -9.51
N ILE A 48 7.06 2.90 -8.84
CA ILE A 48 5.79 2.34 -9.32
C ILE A 48 4.72 3.44 -9.39
N TYR A 49 4.57 4.24 -8.33
CA TYR A 49 3.58 5.32 -8.29
C TYR A 49 3.80 6.35 -9.42
N ALA A 50 5.05 6.67 -9.73
CA ALA A 50 5.38 7.61 -10.82
C ALA A 50 5.13 7.03 -12.22
N ASN A 51 5.18 5.70 -12.41
CA ASN A 51 5.17 5.05 -13.73
C ASN A 51 4.01 4.06 -13.92
N GLN A 52 3.03 4.07 -13.01
CA GLN A 52 1.89 3.15 -13.05
C GLN A 52 1.08 3.32 -14.34
N SER A 53 0.71 2.21 -14.96
CA SER A 53 -0.24 2.19 -16.07
C SER A 53 -1.64 1.80 -15.59
N TRP A 54 -2.67 2.33 -16.23
CA TRP A 54 -4.06 2.01 -15.89
C TRP A 54 -4.33 0.50 -15.92
N GLY A 55 -3.83 -0.21 -16.95
CA GLY A 55 -4.02 -1.66 -17.09
C GLY A 55 -3.37 -2.45 -15.95
N LEU A 56 -2.18 -2.07 -15.52
CA LEU A 56 -1.51 -2.70 -14.37
C LEU A 56 -2.31 -2.49 -13.08
N ILE A 57 -2.80 -1.27 -12.85
CA ILE A 57 -3.60 -0.95 -11.65
C ILE A 57 -4.88 -1.79 -11.60
N GLN A 58 -5.60 -1.91 -12.71
CA GLN A 58 -6.80 -2.74 -12.76
C GLN A 58 -6.50 -4.21 -12.48
N ALA A 59 -5.43 -4.76 -13.06
CA ALA A 59 -5.02 -6.14 -12.80
C ALA A 59 -4.63 -6.38 -11.34
N LEU A 60 -4.00 -5.40 -10.68
CA LEU A 60 -3.62 -5.52 -9.27
C LEU A 60 -4.84 -5.49 -8.34
N LYS A 61 -5.88 -4.70 -8.66
CA LYS A 61 -7.11 -4.64 -7.85
C LYS A 61 -7.85 -5.97 -7.75
N THR A 62 -7.62 -6.90 -8.68
CA THR A 62 -8.25 -8.23 -8.65
C THR A 62 -7.48 -9.26 -7.81
N THR A 63 -6.33 -8.89 -7.23
CA THR A 63 -5.46 -9.81 -6.48
C THR A 63 -5.88 -9.97 -5.02
N ARG A 64 -5.47 -11.07 -4.40
CA ARG A 64 -5.71 -11.31 -2.96
C ARG A 64 -4.91 -10.33 -2.10
N GLU A 65 -3.71 -10.00 -2.53
CA GLU A 65 -2.82 -9.05 -1.88
C GLU A 65 -3.45 -7.67 -1.78
N TYR A 66 -4.17 -7.24 -2.83
CA TYR A 66 -4.95 -6.01 -2.82
C TYR A 66 -6.04 -6.04 -1.75
N GLN A 67 -6.83 -7.10 -1.68
CA GLN A 67 -7.89 -7.24 -0.68
C GLN A 67 -7.33 -7.18 0.75
N VAL A 68 -6.20 -7.86 1.01
CA VAL A 68 -5.54 -7.85 2.32
C VAL A 68 -5.04 -6.46 2.69
N LEU A 69 -4.38 -5.75 1.76
CA LEU A 69 -3.91 -4.39 1.98
C LEU A 69 -5.07 -3.41 2.20
N HIS A 70 -6.11 -3.51 1.38
CA HIS A 70 -7.30 -2.66 1.48
C HIS A 70 -8.01 -2.82 2.84
N ILE A 71 -8.20 -4.06 3.30
CA ILE A 71 -8.78 -4.34 4.63
C ILE A 71 -7.90 -3.73 5.73
N LYS A 72 -6.58 -3.97 5.70
CA LYS A 72 -5.66 -3.42 6.72
C LYS A 72 -5.67 -1.90 6.79
N VAL A 73 -5.73 -1.23 5.64
CA VAL A 73 -5.85 0.24 5.59
C VAL A 73 -7.19 0.69 6.18
N SER A 74 -8.28 -0.01 5.84
CA SER A 74 -9.63 0.31 6.31
C SER A 74 -9.78 0.10 7.82
N ASP A 75 -9.30 -1.02 8.36
CA ASP A 75 -9.35 -1.32 9.80
C ASP A 75 -8.54 -0.30 10.59
N ALA A 76 -7.34 0.05 10.12
CA ALA A 76 -6.50 1.07 10.76
C ALA A 76 -7.14 2.48 10.73
N LEU A 77 -7.99 2.77 9.74
CA LEU A 77 -8.77 3.99 9.71
C LEU A 77 -9.91 3.94 10.71
N LEU A 78 -10.64 2.81 10.78
CA LEU A 78 -11.73 2.61 11.70
C LEU A 78 -11.27 2.72 13.16
N GLU A 79 -10.15 2.09 13.53
CA GLU A 79 -9.53 2.19 14.85
C GLU A 79 -9.19 3.64 15.23
N LYS A 80 -8.67 4.43 14.28
CA LYS A 80 -8.37 5.85 14.52
C LYS A 80 -9.62 6.70 14.73
N LEU A 81 -10.72 6.34 14.07
CA LEU A 81 -12.00 7.04 14.22
C LEU A 81 -12.65 6.70 15.56
N THR A 82 -12.57 5.44 16.00
CA THR A 82 -13.17 4.99 17.26
C THR A 82 -12.36 5.39 18.50
N GLN A 83 -11.03 5.47 18.40
CA GLN A 83 -10.17 6.00 19.48
C GLN A 83 -10.30 7.53 19.68
N ARG A 84 -10.95 8.24 18.75
CA ARG A 84 -11.22 9.68 18.84
C ARG A 84 -12.61 10.00 19.39
N SER A 85 -13.40 9.00 19.75
CA SER A 85 -14.67 9.22 20.46
C SER A 85 -14.39 9.48 21.94
N PRO A 86 -14.83 10.63 22.50
CA PRO A 86 -14.68 10.95 23.91
C PRO A 86 -15.49 10.03 24.83
#